data_AF-A0A0G0AYJ4-F1
#
_entry.id   AF-A0A0G0AYJ4-F1
#
_cell.length_a   1.000
_cell.length_b   1.000
_cell.length_c   1.000
_cell.angle_alpha   90.00
_cell.angle_beta   90.00
_cell.angle_gamma   90.00
#
_symmetry.space_group_name_H-M   'P 1'
#
loop_
_entity.id
_entity.type
_entity.pdbx_description
1 polymer ?
#
loop_
_entity_poly.entity_id
_entity_poly.type
_entity_poly.pdbx_seq_one_letter_code
_entity_poly.pdbx_strand_id
1 'polypeptide(L)'
;MSKINKHRVSLSDKKKFHWVHLASIVIVTGYFLLSKINIVNAMSQDSLINSFFQIYLFGSIFACLFLYTLSHKKFFPVSGDIERGEEKNENKLLKKYRRHGKILGTIIIGTIGGPIFSSLTARILLKNYRLKYLVIMFANIPSTILTVAISNGFIKFFNF
;
A
#
# COMPACT_ATOMS: atom_id res chain seq x y z
N MET A 1 -16.82 -14.96 -40.49
CA MET A 1 -16.00 -13.85 -41.00
C MET A 1 -16.13 -12.66 -40.05
N SER A 2 -15.03 -12.36 -39.34
CA SER A 2 -14.66 -11.17 -38.55
C SER A 2 -15.73 -10.33 -37.82
N LYS A 3 -15.84 -10.51 -36.49
CA LYS A 3 -16.22 -9.46 -35.53
C LYS A 3 -15.02 -9.14 -34.62
N ILE A 4 -13.86 -8.88 -35.22
CA ILE A 4 -12.66 -8.40 -34.53
C ILE A 4 -12.52 -6.92 -34.88
N ASN A 5 -13.25 -6.02 -34.22
CA ASN A 5 -12.96 -4.58 -34.26
C ASN A 5 -13.78 -3.77 -33.24
N LYS A 6 -13.66 -4.11 -31.95
CA LYS A 6 -14.09 -3.20 -30.86
C LYS A 6 -13.02 -2.97 -29.79
N HIS A 7 -11.76 -3.27 -30.12
CA HIS A 7 -10.58 -2.82 -29.38
C HIS A 7 -9.91 -1.65 -30.13
N ARG A 8 -10.60 -0.51 -30.18
CA ARG A 8 -9.91 0.78 -30.21
C ARG A 8 -10.33 1.52 -28.96
N VAL A 9 -9.67 1.15 -27.86
CA VAL A 9 -9.51 2.02 -26.70
C VAL A 9 -8.97 3.33 -27.28
N SER A 10 -9.77 4.38 -27.24
CA SER A 10 -9.35 5.73 -27.56
C SER A 10 -8.34 6.18 -26.50
N LEU A 11 -7.08 5.77 -26.69
CA LEU A 11 -5.90 6.28 -25.99
C LEU A 11 -5.59 7.69 -26.47
N SER A 12 -6.55 8.61 -26.38
CA SER A 12 -6.38 10.00 -26.80
C SER A 12 -7.22 10.96 -25.97
N ASP A 13 -7.23 10.78 -24.65
CA ASP A 13 -7.49 11.90 -23.75
C ASP A 13 -6.16 12.34 -23.15
N LYS A 14 -5.72 13.53 -23.58
CA LYS A 14 -4.52 14.23 -23.10
C LYS A 14 -4.50 14.18 -21.57
N LYS A 15 -3.61 13.34 -21.00
CA LYS A 15 -3.33 13.31 -19.56
C LYS A 15 -2.79 14.67 -19.14
N LYS A 16 -3.67 15.56 -18.70
CA LYS A 16 -3.26 16.81 -18.05
C LYS A 16 -2.60 16.43 -16.74
N PHE A 17 -1.30 16.70 -16.64
CA PHE A 17 -0.54 16.61 -15.40
C PHE A 17 -1.27 17.45 -14.33
N HIS A 18 -1.75 16.77 -13.29
CA HIS A 18 -2.45 17.40 -12.18
C HIS A 18 -1.52 17.55 -10.98
N TRP A 19 -1.70 18.61 -10.20
CA TRP A 19 -0.98 18.87 -8.96
C TRP A 19 -0.93 17.67 -8.00
N VAL A 20 -1.94 16.79 -8.03
CA VAL A 20 -1.97 15.57 -7.23
C VAL A 20 -0.84 14.61 -7.62
N HIS A 21 -0.44 14.52 -8.89
CA HIS A 21 0.70 13.71 -9.33
C HIS A 21 2.04 14.27 -8.82
N LEU A 22 2.21 15.59 -8.87
CA LEU A 22 3.37 16.25 -8.28
C LEU A 22 3.43 16.04 -6.76
N ALA A 23 2.29 16.21 -6.06
CA ALA A 23 2.17 15.98 -4.63
C ALA A 23 2.54 14.54 -4.26
N SER A 24 2.07 13.53 -5.01
CA SER A 24 2.45 12.14 -4.78
C SER A 24 3.95 11.90 -4.93
N ILE A 25 4.60 12.49 -5.94
CA ILE A 25 6.05 12.37 -6.12
C ILE A 25 6.76 12.96 -4.89
N VAL A 26 6.36 14.16 -4.47
CA VAL A 26 6.93 14.82 -3.28
C VAL A 26 6.73 13.97 -2.02
N ILE A 27 5.53 13.42 -1.81
CA ILE A 27 5.23 12.56 -0.65
C ILE A 27 6.07 11.27 -0.69
N VAL A 28 6.20 10.62 -1.86
CA VAL A 28 7.01 9.40 -2.01
C VAL A 28 8.49 9.69 -1.77
N THR A 29 9.03 10.76 -2.36
CA THR A 29 10.42 11.15 -2.16
C THR A 29 10.68 11.54 -0.71
N GLY A 30 9.79 12.33 -0.11
CA GLY A 30 9.86 12.70 1.30
C GLY A 30 9.81 11.49 2.23
N TYR A 31 8.93 10.52 1.94
CA TYR A 31 8.86 9.25 2.65
C TYR A 31 10.17 8.48 2.58
N PHE A 32 10.80 8.34 1.41
CA PHE A 32 12.07 7.60 1.30
C PHE A 32 13.20 8.24 2.10
N LEU A 33 13.30 9.58 2.09
CA LEU A 33 14.30 10.30 2.87
C LEU A 33 14.04 10.17 4.37
N LEU A 34 12.81 10.49 4.81
CA LEU A 34 12.42 10.42 6.21
C LEU A 34 12.46 8.99 6.75
N SER A 35 12.12 7.98 5.94
CA SER A 35 12.17 6.57 6.33
C SER A 35 13.60 6.15 6.68
N LYS A 36 14.61 6.59 5.91
CA LYS A 36 16.02 6.27 6.23
C LYS A 36 16.44 6.90 7.55
N ILE A 37 16.15 8.20 7.73
CA ILE A 37 16.46 8.92 8.99
C ILE A 37 15.76 8.24 10.17
N ASN A 38 14.48 7.86 9.98
CA ASN A 38 13.69 7.23 11.02
C ASN A 38 14.21 5.83 11.40
N ILE A 39 14.66 5.03 10.41
CA ILE A 39 15.27 3.73 10.67
C ILE A 39 16.57 3.88 11.44
N VAL A 40 17.45 4.79 11.04
CA VAL A 40 18.71 5.06 11.76
C VAL A 40 18.43 5.51 13.19
N ASN A 41 17.50 6.44 13.38
CA ASN A 41 17.12 6.90 14.72
C ASN A 41 16.51 5.77 15.57
N ALA A 42 15.68 4.91 14.98
CA ALA A 42 15.11 3.75 15.68
C ALA A 42 16.17 2.68 16.01
N MET A 43 17.21 2.55 15.19
CA MET A 43 18.36 1.67 15.44
C MET A 43 19.24 2.18 16.58
N SER A 44 19.33 3.50 16.79
CA SER A 44 20.10 4.11 17.88
C SER A 44 19.42 4.04 19.25
N GLN A 45 18.20 3.50 19.33
CA GLN A 45 17.46 3.37 20.59
C GLN A 45 17.72 2.01 21.23
N ASP A 46 18.01 2.03 22.53
CA ASP A 46 18.24 0.80 23.32
C ASP A 46 16.94 0.00 23.55
N SER A 47 15.78 0.66 23.51
CA SER A 47 14.49 0.03 23.75
C SER A 47 13.84 -0.45 22.47
N LEU A 48 13.74 -1.77 22.31
CA LEU A 48 13.02 -2.44 21.21
C LEU A 48 11.58 -1.96 21.06
N ILE A 49 10.92 -1.64 22.19
CA ILE A 49 9.53 -1.19 22.21
C ILE A 49 9.43 0.20 21.57
N ASN A 50 10.35 1.11 21.90
CA ASN A 50 10.35 2.46 21.34
C ASN A 50 10.67 2.43 19.84
N SER A 51 11.67 1.64 19.43
CA SER A 51 11.99 1.42 18.02
C SER A 51 10.80 0.88 17.23
N PHE A 52 10.07 -0.09 17.81
CA PHE A 52 8.86 -0.65 17.23
C PHE A 52 7.77 0.42 17.05
N PHE A 53 7.40 1.12 18.11
CA PHE A 53 6.33 2.12 18.04
C PHE A 53 6.68 3.27 17.09
N GLN A 54 7.94 3.71 17.07
CA GLN A 54 8.38 4.77 16.17
C GLN A 54 8.28 4.36 14.70
N ILE A 55 8.77 3.17 14.34
CA ILE A 55 8.68 2.67 12.96
C ILE A 55 7.23 2.39 12.58
N TYR A 56 6.45 1.79 13.50
CA TYR A 56 5.05 1.46 13.28
C TYR A 56 4.18 2.69 13.06
N LEU A 57 4.29 3.71 13.92
CA LEU A 57 3.52 4.95 13.80
C LEU A 57 3.89 5.70 12.53
N PHE A 58 5.19 5.82 12.23
CA PHE A 58 5.66 6.43 10.99
C PHE A 58 5.10 5.71 9.76
N GLY A 59 5.24 4.38 9.70
CA GLY A 59 4.73 3.57 8.61
C GLY A 59 3.21 3.67 8.46
N SER A 60 2.48 3.71 9.56
CA SER A 60 1.01 3.80 9.58
C SER A 60 0.50 5.16 9.10
N ILE A 61 1.13 6.26 9.54
CA ILE A 61 0.80 7.61 9.07
C ILE A 61 1.01 7.71 7.57
N PHE A 62 2.18 7.28 7.07
CA PHE A 62 2.47 7.34 5.65
C PHE A 62 1.61 6.39 4.82
N ALA A 63 1.30 5.18 5.31
CA ALA A 63 0.41 4.26 4.60
C ALA A 63 -1.01 4.83 4.44
N CYS A 64 -1.53 5.51 5.48
CA CYS A 64 -2.79 6.25 5.40
C CYS A 64 -2.71 7.42 4.42
N LEU A 65 -1.61 8.17 4.45
CA LEU A 65 -1.40 9.34 3.58
C LEU A 65 -1.25 8.93 2.10
N PHE A 66 -0.56 7.82 1.83
CA PHE A 66 -0.50 7.20 0.51
C PHE A 66 -1.87 6.68 0.09
N LEU A 67 -2.62 5.99 0.96
CA LEU A 67 -3.96 5.53 0.61
C LEU A 67 -4.87 6.71 0.26
N TYR A 68 -4.80 7.80 1.02
CA TYR A 68 -5.57 9.02 0.77
C TYR A 68 -5.21 9.62 -0.60
N THR A 69 -3.92 9.84 -0.85
CA THR A 69 -3.42 10.48 -2.07
C THR A 69 -3.69 9.61 -3.30
N LEU A 70 -3.45 8.30 -3.18
CA LEU A 70 -3.74 7.33 -4.22
C LEU A 70 -5.25 7.25 -4.45
N SER A 71 -6.10 7.13 -3.42
CA SER A 71 -7.55 6.97 -3.59
C SER A 71 -8.25 8.15 -4.28
N HIS A 72 -7.56 9.26 -4.53
CA HIS A 72 -8.07 10.35 -5.33
C HIS A 72 -8.48 9.89 -6.74
N LYS A 73 -9.71 10.24 -7.17
CA LYS A 73 -10.35 9.76 -8.42
C LYS A 73 -9.48 9.95 -9.67
N LYS A 74 -8.63 10.98 -9.67
CA LYS A 74 -7.76 11.36 -10.80
C LYS A 74 -6.49 10.51 -10.92
N PHE A 75 -6.12 9.72 -9.91
CA PHE A 75 -4.81 9.05 -9.90
C PHE A 75 -4.81 7.73 -10.71
N PHE A 76 -5.88 6.94 -10.66
CA PHE A 76 -6.08 5.72 -11.48
C PHE A 76 -7.58 5.49 -11.75
N PRO A 77 -8.08 5.80 -12.95
CA PRO A 77 -9.48 5.51 -13.34
C PRO A 77 -9.75 4.01 -13.53
N VAL A 78 -8.69 3.21 -13.75
CA VAL A 78 -8.73 1.79 -14.16
C VAL A 78 -9.31 0.84 -13.10
N SER A 79 -9.39 1.27 -11.83
CA SER A 79 -9.86 0.41 -10.73
C SER A 79 -11.34 0.01 -10.82
N GLY A 80 -12.18 0.73 -11.56
CA GLY A 80 -13.60 0.40 -11.72
C GLY A 80 -13.87 -0.71 -12.75
N ASP A 81 -13.05 -0.77 -13.79
CA ASP A 81 -13.29 -1.66 -14.94
C ASP A 81 -12.82 -3.09 -14.67
N ILE A 82 -11.71 -3.25 -13.94
CA ILE A 82 -11.20 -4.56 -13.49
C ILE A 82 -12.23 -5.27 -12.59
N GLU A 83 -12.86 -4.52 -11.68
CA GLU A 83 -13.81 -5.08 -10.70
C GLU A 83 -15.14 -5.51 -11.35
N ARG A 84 -15.65 -4.76 -12.34
CA ARG A 84 -16.89 -5.15 -13.07
C ARG A 84 -16.71 -6.41 -13.91
N GLY A 85 -15.50 -6.66 -14.41
CA GLY A 85 -15.16 -7.91 -15.10
C GLY A 85 -15.13 -9.10 -14.13
N GLU A 86 -14.55 -8.91 -12.94
CA GLU A 86 -14.45 -9.95 -11.92
C GLU A 86 -15.79 -10.23 -11.20
N GLU A 87 -16.60 -9.20 -10.94
CA GLU A 87 -17.88 -9.36 -10.21
C GLU A 87 -18.93 -10.13 -11.03
N LYS A 88 -18.82 -10.10 -12.37
CA LYS A 88 -19.68 -10.91 -13.26
C LYS A 88 -19.31 -12.39 -13.28
N ASN A 89 -18.05 -12.74 -13.00
CA ASN A 89 -17.55 -14.11 -13.11
C ASN A 89 -17.64 -14.91 -11.81
N GLU A 90 -18.07 -14.32 -10.70
CA GLU A 90 -17.97 -14.97 -9.38
C GLU A 90 -19.31 -15.15 -8.67
N ASN A 91 -19.67 -16.42 -8.47
CA ASN A 91 -20.91 -16.87 -7.85
C ASN A 91 -21.10 -16.39 -6.39
N LYS A 92 -22.38 -16.21 -6.03
CA LYS A 92 -22.92 -15.70 -4.75
C LYS A 92 -22.29 -16.26 -3.46
N LEU A 93 -21.73 -17.48 -3.47
CA LEU A 93 -21.17 -18.16 -2.29
C LEU A 93 -19.72 -17.76 -1.97
N LEU A 94 -18.91 -17.36 -2.96
CA LEU A 94 -17.49 -16.98 -2.76
C LEU A 94 -17.32 -15.54 -2.25
N LYS A 95 -18.39 -14.74 -2.28
CA LYS A 95 -18.37 -13.30 -1.97
C LYS A 95 -17.89 -13.01 -0.53
N LYS A 96 -18.14 -13.91 0.43
CA LYS A 96 -17.74 -13.76 1.84
C LYS A 96 -16.27 -14.11 2.08
N TYR A 97 -15.77 -15.19 1.49
CA TYR A 97 -14.36 -15.61 1.60
C TYR A 97 -13.41 -14.69 0.81
N ARG A 98 -13.88 -14.12 -0.30
CA ARG A 98 -13.11 -13.16 -1.10
C ARG A 98 -12.72 -11.90 -0.33
N ARG A 99 -13.59 -11.37 0.54
CA ARG A 99 -13.23 -10.20 1.37
C ARG A 99 -12.03 -10.49 2.26
N HIS A 100 -11.98 -11.68 2.85
CA HIS A 100 -10.85 -12.11 3.67
C HIS A 100 -9.60 -12.32 2.81
N GLY A 101 -9.72 -12.93 1.62
CA GLY A 101 -8.60 -13.06 0.69
C GLY A 101 -8.01 -11.71 0.23
N LYS A 102 -8.85 -10.70 -0.02
CA LYS A 102 -8.41 -9.34 -0.37
C LYS A 102 -7.70 -8.64 0.80
N ILE A 103 -8.20 -8.83 2.03
CA ILE A 103 -7.55 -8.33 3.24
C ILE A 103 -6.20 -9.03 3.45
N LEU A 104 -6.17 -10.35 3.37
CA LEU A 104 -4.96 -11.16 3.56
C LEU A 104 -3.90 -10.82 2.51
N GLY A 105 -4.29 -10.69 1.24
CA GLY A 105 -3.38 -10.26 0.18
C GLY A 105 -2.81 -8.87 0.41
N THR A 106 -3.62 -7.94 0.95
CA THR A 106 -3.14 -6.62 1.35
C THR A 106 -2.12 -6.71 2.48
N ILE A 107 -2.34 -7.58 3.47
CA ILE A 107 -1.41 -7.80 4.58
C ILE A 107 -0.10 -8.41 4.09
N ILE A 108 -0.15 -9.46 3.25
CA ILE A 108 1.05 -10.14 2.74
C ILE A 108 1.88 -9.18 1.88
N ILE A 109 1.25 -8.51 0.91
CA ILE A 109 1.94 -7.56 0.04
C ILE A 109 2.45 -6.37 0.85
N GLY A 110 1.66 -5.90 1.82
CA GLY A 110 2.07 -4.83 2.73
C GLY A 110 3.23 -5.22 3.65
N THR A 111 3.34 -6.49 4.03
CA THR A 111 4.46 -6.99 4.83
C THR A 111 5.77 -6.90 4.06
N ILE A 112 5.75 -7.32 2.79
CA ILE A 112 6.94 -7.41 1.93
C ILE A 112 7.31 -6.04 1.34
N GLY A 113 6.33 -5.29 0.83
CA GLY A 113 6.55 -4.00 0.17
C GLY A 113 6.43 -2.78 1.09
N GLY A 114 5.94 -2.95 2.32
CA GLY A 114 5.76 -1.86 3.26
C GLY A 114 4.61 -0.90 2.94
N PRO A 115 4.61 0.31 3.55
CA PRO A 115 3.51 1.28 3.52
C PRO A 115 3.00 1.66 2.13
N ILE A 116 3.90 1.83 1.15
CA ILE A 116 3.54 2.22 -0.22
C ILE A 116 2.78 1.10 -0.92
N PHE A 117 3.29 -0.13 -0.87
CA PHE A 117 2.66 -1.26 -1.55
C PHE A 117 1.38 -1.70 -0.82
N SER A 118 1.34 -1.63 0.51
CA SER A 118 0.13 -1.85 1.31
C SER A 118 -1.00 -0.93 0.88
N SER A 119 -0.72 0.38 0.78
CA SER A 119 -1.72 1.38 0.39
C SER A 119 -2.17 1.27 -1.07
N LEU A 120 -1.25 0.96 -1.99
CA LEU A 120 -1.58 0.70 -3.40
C LEU A 120 -2.47 -0.54 -3.54
N THR A 121 -2.13 -1.61 -2.85
CA THR A 121 -2.86 -2.87 -2.85
C THR A 121 -4.26 -2.69 -2.25
N ALA A 122 -4.35 -2.01 -1.10
CA ALA A 122 -5.61 -1.69 -0.46
C ALA A 122 -6.51 -0.81 -1.35
N ARG A 123 -5.93 0.11 -2.13
CA ARG A 123 -6.72 0.88 -3.10
C ARG A 123 -7.33 -0.02 -4.18
N ILE A 124 -6.56 -0.99 -4.70
CA ILE A 124 -7.00 -1.87 -5.78
C ILE A 124 -8.03 -2.88 -5.25
N LEU A 125 -7.72 -3.53 -4.13
CA LEU A 125 -8.51 -4.64 -3.59
C LEU A 125 -9.63 -4.18 -2.65
N LEU A 126 -9.47 -3.08 -1.91
CA LEU A 126 -10.36 -2.65 -0.82
C LEU A 126 -11.04 -1.30 -1.10
N LYS A 127 -11.25 -0.93 -2.37
CA LYS A 127 -11.82 0.37 -2.80
C LYS A 127 -13.06 0.81 -2.00
N ASN A 128 -14.05 -0.08 -1.89
CA ASN A 128 -15.34 0.15 -1.23
C ASN A 128 -15.42 -0.41 0.21
N TYR A 129 -14.30 -0.81 0.80
CA TYR A 129 -14.29 -1.38 2.15
C TYR A 129 -14.19 -0.26 3.21
N ARG A 130 -15.14 -0.22 4.14
CA ARG A 130 -15.23 0.85 5.16
C ARG A 130 -14.00 0.89 6.07
N LEU A 131 -13.40 -0.26 6.35
CA LEU A 131 -12.28 -0.40 7.29
C LEU A 131 -10.92 -0.51 6.59
N LYS A 132 -10.80 -0.06 5.34
CA LYS A 132 -9.54 -0.17 4.55
C LYS A 132 -8.33 0.47 5.24
N TYR A 133 -8.52 1.57 5.97
CA TYR A 133 -7.45 2.23 6.74
C TYR A 133 -6.97 1.35 7.90
N LEU A 134 -7.88 0.71 8.63
CA LEU A 134 -7.51 -0.23 9.70
C LEU A 134 -6.73 -1.43 9.14
N VAL A 135 -7.17 -1.98 8.00
CA VAL A 135 -6.47 -3.11 7.36
C VAL A 135 -5.02 -2.74 7.03
N ILE A 136 -4.78 -1.54 6.52
CA ILE A 136 -3.43 -1.06 6.21
C ILE A 136 -2.60 -0.86 7.47
N MET A 137 -3.18 -0.32 8.55
CA MET A 137 -2.50 -0.21 9.84
C MET A 137 -2.10 -1.58 10.38
N PHE A 138 -3.01 -2.56 10.35
CA PHE A 138 -2.71 -3.94 10.75
C PHE A 138 -1.67 -4.61 9.84
N ALA A 139 -1.70 -4.32 8.54
CA ALA A 139 -0.70 -4.83 7.59
C ALA A 139 0.73 -4.33 7.89
N ASN A 140 0.87 -3.16 8.54
CA ASN A 140 2.17 -2.62 8.92
C ASN A 140 2.76 -3.28 10.16
N ILE A 141 1.96 -3.95 11.01
CA ILE A 141 2.48 -4.64 12.20
C ILE A 141 3.51 -5.71 11.82
N PRO A 142 3.21 -6.73 11.00
CA PRO A 142 4.18 -7.76 10.64
C PRO A 142 5.37 -7.18 9.87
N SER A 143 5.15 -6.17 9.01
CA SER A 143 6.23 -5.46 8.33
C SER A 143 7.20 -4.80 9.32
N THR A 144 6.67 -4.16 10.36
CA THR A 144 7.47 -3.48 11.39
C THR A 144 8.21 -4.47 12.27
N ILE A 145 7.57 -5.57 12.68
CA ILE A 145 8.22 -6.65 13.43
C ILE A 145 9.44 -7.16 12.65
N LEU A 146 9.27 -7.46 11.37
CA LEU A 146 10.34 -7.96 10.51
C LEU A 146 11.46 -6.92 10.36
N THR A 147 11.12 -5.65 10.18
CA THR A 147 12.10 -4.55 10.07
C THR A 147 12.91 -4.38 11.35
N VAL A 148 12.25 -4.37 12.52
CA VAL A 148 12.91 -4.24 13.82
C VAL A 148 13.76 -5.46 14.13
N ALA A 149 13.27 -6.67 13.82
CA ALA A 149 14.02 -7.90 14.02
C ALA A 149 15.29 -7.96 13.16
N ILE A 150 15.19 -7.61 11.88
CA ILE A 150 16.35 -7.52 10.98
C ILE A 150 17.30 -6.43 11.47
N SER A 151 16.80 -5.25 11.82
CA SER A 151 17.63 -4.12 12.25
C SER A 151 18.42 -4.46 13.51
N ASN A 152 17.77 -5.05 14.52
CA ASN A 152 18.47 -5.48 15.73
C ASN A 152 19.38 -6.68 15.50
N GLY A 153 18.99 -7.61 14.62
CA GLY A 153 19.85 -8.72 14.21
C GLY A 153 21.13 -8.23 13.55
N PHE A 154 21.02 -7.25 12.65
CA PHE A 154 22.16 -6.59 12.02
C PHE A 154 23.05 -5.87 13.03
N ILE A 155 22.46 -5.08 13.95
CA ILE A 155 23.25 -4.38 14.98
C ILE A 155 23.99 -5.39 15.85
N LYS A 156 23.35 -6.46 16.33
CA LYS A 156 24.02 -7.49 17.14
C LYS A 156 25.09 -8.27 16.37
N PHE A 157 24.95 -8.41 15.06
CA PHE A 157 25.96 -9.05 14.22
C PHE A 157 27.18 -8.15 13.97
N PHE A 158 26.98 -6.83 13.86
CA PHE A 158 28.06 -5.86 13.63
C PHE A 158 28.69 -5.29 14.92
N ASN A 159 27.95 -5.22 16.03
CA ASN A 159 28.45 -4.89 17.37
C ASN A 159 29.00 -6.12 18.09
N PHE A 160 29.81 -6.92 17.40
CA PHE A 160 30.76 -7.79 18.11
C PHE A 160 31.75 -6.91 18.89
#